data_AF-A0A2P7VDH0-F1
#
_entry.id   AF-A0A2P7VDH0-F1
#
_cell.length_a   1.000
_cell.length_b   1.000
_cell.length_c   1.000
_cell.angle_alpha   90.00
_cell.angle_beta   90.00
_cell.angle_gamma   90.00
#
_symmetry.space_group_name_H-M   'P 1'
#
loop_
_entity.id
_entity.type
_entity.pdbx_description
1 polymer ?
#
loop_
_entity_poly.entity_id
_entity_poly.type
_entity_poly.pdbx_seq_one_letter_code
_entity_poly.pdbx_strand_id
1 'polypeptide(L)'
;MEKKSGVYFGKEIALNNLRDILFHYHTEENADYEVTIDCKEFDPRIELDTEIIGSYVRNEDIEELDLKLKGLPGNFRWCTYKHWHTTAVINDVKYEAFGKETLDGERLLILEDYTGELNDLRLKVCNLPQHLQWVTLRKNIDGTYPNRQENFRSWINEMLKL
;
A
#
# COMPACT_ATOMS: atom_id res chain seq x y z
N MET A 1 9.22 -22.71 3.88
CA MET A 1 8.11 -21.74 4.00
C MET A 1 8.67 -20.34 3.83
N GLU A 2 8.33 -19.69 2.72
CA GLU A 2 8.71 -18.32 2.37
C GLU A 2 7.66 -17.33 2.86
N LYS A 3 8.05 -16.08 3.13
CA LYS A 3 7.09 -15.02 3.51
C LYS A 3 6.77 -14.15 2.31
N LYS A 4 5.48 -13.97 2.01
CA LYS A 4 4.99 -13.02 1.02
C LYS A 4 4.12 -11.98 1.70
N SER A 5 4.32 -10.73 1.32
CA SER A 5 3.59 -9.61 1.89
C SER A 5 2.97 -8.77 0.80
N GLY A 6 1.73 -8.33 1.01
CA GLY A 6 1.02 -7.46 0.09
C GLY A 6 0.39 -6.29 0.81
N VAL A 7 0.14 -5.21 0.07
CA VAL A 7 -0.66 -4.09 0.54
C VAL A 7 -1.94 -4.06 -0.26
N TYR A 8 -3.05 -3.94 0.45
CA TYR A 8 -4.36 -3.66 -0.12
C TYR A 8 -4.85 -2.32 0.40
N PHE A 9 -5.32 -1.44 -0.48
CA PHE A 9 -5.94 -0.19 -0.04
C PHE A 9 -7.06 0.27 -0.95
N GLY A 10 -7.93 1.09 -0.39
CA GLY A 10 -9.06 1.70 -1.09
C GLY A 10 -9.94 2.50 -0.14
N LYS A 11 -10.92 3.20 -0.71
CA LYS A 11 -11.94 3.95 0.06
C LYS A 11 -12.96 3.01 0.71
N GLU A 12 -13.25 1.88 0.07
CA GLU A 12 -14.23 0.88 0.51
C GLU A 12 -13.59 -0.49 0.28
N ILE A 13 -12.67 -0.88 1.16
CA ILE A 13 -12.01 -2.18 1.05
C ILE A 13 -13.07 -3.27 1.25
N ALA A 14 -13.14 -4.20 0.31
CA ALA A 14 -13.99 -5.38 0.45
C ALA A 14 -13.35 -6.40 1.41
N LEU A 15 -13.18 -6.05 2.68
CA LEU A 15 -12.45 -6.84 3.68
C LEU A 15 -13.00 -8.27 3.80
N ASN A 16 -14.32 -8.43 3.79
CA ASN A 16 -14.94 -9.76 3.81
C ASN A 16 -14.57 -10.57 2.57
N ASN A 17 -14.64 -10.00 1.37
CA ASN A 17 -14.23 -10.69 0.14
C ASN A 17 -12.74 -11.05 0.16
N LEU A 18 -11.90 -10.18 0.70
CA LEU A 18 -10.47 -10.44 0.84
C LEU A 18 -10.20 -11.59 1.82
N ARG A 19 -10.88 -11.61 2.97
CA ARG A 19 -10.83 -12.72 3.93
C ARG A 19 -11.33 -14.02 3.31
N ASP A 20 -12.44 -13.98 2.58
CA ASP A 20 -13.00 -15.16 1.90
C ASP A 20 -12.04 -15.73 0.85
N ILE A 21 -11.40 -14.87 0.05
CA ILE A 21 -10.35 -15.26 -0.89
C ILE A 21 -9.18 -15.91 -0.14
N LEU A 22 -8.64 -15.26 0.89
CA LEU A 22 -7.51 -15.79 1.64
C LEU A 22 -7.82 -17.10 2.36
N PHE A 23 -9.05 -17.26 2.85
CA PHE A 23 -9.54 -18.49 3.47
C PHE A 23 -9.70 -19.62 2.46
N HIS A 24 -10.17 -19.32 1.25
CA HIS A 24 -10.33 -20.32 0.19
C HIS A 24 -8.99 -20.99 -0.19
N TYR A 25 -7.90 -20.22 -0.22
CA TYR A 25 -6.56 -20.73 -0.53
C TYR A 25 -5.75 -21.14 0.71
N HIS A 26 -6.37 -21.16 1.88
CA HIS A 26 -5.69 -21.47 3.14
C HIS A 26 -5.38 -22.96 3.27
N THR A 27 -4.11 -23.29 3.48
CA THR A 27 -3.64 -24.64 3.75
C THR A 27 -2.45 -24.61 4.69
N GLU A 28 -2.63 -25.09 5.92
CA GLU A 28 -1.53 -25.15 6.90
C GLU A 28 -0.54 -26.27 6.57
N GLU A 29 -1.03 -27.44 6.16
CA GLU A 29 -0.18 -28.58 5.82
C GLU A 29 0.52 -28.35 4.48
N ASN A 30 1.85 -28.57 4.47
CA ASN A 30 2.70 -28.44 3.29
C ASN A 30 2.63 -27.06 2.61
N ALA A 31 2.36 -26.00 3.37
CA ALA A 31 2.39 -24.63 2.85
C ALA A 31 3.79 -24.23 2.37
N ASP A 32 3.85 -23.64 1.18
CA ASP A 32 5.08 -23.04 0.66
C ASP A 32 5.26 -21.61 1.17
N TYR A 33 4.14 -20.90 1.40
CA TYR A 33 4.10 -19.48 1.73
C TYR A 33 3.30 -19.16 2.99
N GLU A 34 3.84 -18.27 3.81
CA GLU A 34 3.10 -17.46 4.78
C GLU A 34 2.79 -16.11 4.12
N VAL A 35 1.52 -15.85 3.83
CA VAL A 35 1.02 -14.64 3.19
C VAL A 35 0.50 -13.66 4.25
N THR A 36 0.91 -12.40 4.16
CA THR A 36 0.41 -11.31 4.99
C THR A 36 -0.08 -10.17 4.12
N ILE A 37 -1.29 -9.66 4.35
CA ILE A 37 -1.84 -8.52 3.63
C ILE A 37 -2.16 -7.41 4.61
N ASP A 38 -1.52 -6.25 4.43
CA ASP A 38 -1.82 -5.02 5.16
C ASP A 38 -2.91 -4.24 4.41
N CYS A 39 -4.09 -4.15 5.02
CA CYS A 39 -5.26 -3.47 4.51
C CYS A 39 -5.34 -2.06 5.11
N LYS A 40 -5.31 -1.03 4.25
CA LYS A 40 -5.32 0.38 4.66
C LYS A 40 -6.52 1.11 4.06
N GLU A 41 -7.53 1.41 4.88
CA GLU A 41 -8.65 2.24 4.44
C GLU A 41 -8.24 3.71 4.37
N PHE A 42 -8.53 4.36 3.24
CA PHE A 42 -8.19 5.76 3.06
C PHE A 42 -9.30 6.73 3.51
N ASP A 43 -10.48 6.25 3.91
CA ASP A 43 -11.56 7.11 4.38
C ASP A 43 -11.11 7.89 5.63
N PRO A 44 -11.00 9.23 5.58
CA PRO A 44 -10.56 10.02 6.71
C PRO A 44 -11.61 10.16 7.81
N ARG A 45 -12.84 9.70 7.57
CA ARG A 45 -13.89 9.59 8.60
C ARG A 45 -13.74 8.33 9.44
N ILE A 46 -12.91 7.40 8.98
CA ILE A 46 -12.52 6.19 9.69
C ILE A 46 -11.09 6.45 10.18
N GLU A 47 -10.81 6.08 11.43
CA GLU A 47 -9.42 6.04 11.91
C GLU A 47 -8.61 5.16 10.94
N LEU A 48 -7.30 5.38 10.75
CA LEU A 48 -6.50 4.55 9.83
C LEU A 48 -6.47 3.11 10.34
N ASP A 49 -7.52 2.35 10.03
CA ASP A 49 -7.67 1.00 10.54
C ASP A 49 -6.74 0.12 9.72
N THR A 50 -5.74 -0.40 10.40
CA THR A 50 -4.79 -1.35 9.84
C THR A 50 -5.25 -2.74 10.16
N GLU A 51 -5.90 -3.38 9.20
CA GLU A 51 -6.11 -4.80 9.32
C GLU A 51 -4.99 -5.56 8.62
N ILE A 52 -4.23 -6.35 9.38
CA ILE A 52 -3.27 -7.31 8.84
C ILE A 52 -3.95 -8.68 8.82
N ILE A 53 -4.12 -9.24 7.62
CA ILE A 53 -4.73 -10.56 7.43
C ILE A 53 -3.64 -11.55 7.00
N GLY A 54 -3.57 -12.70 7.68
CA GLY A 54 -2.62 -13.76 7.40
C GLY A 54 -3.28 -14.99 6.76
N SER A 55 -2.54 -15.71 5.92
CA SER A 55 -2.93 -17.04 5.41
C SER A 55 -1.70 -17.88 5.05
N TYR A 56 -1.87 -19.20 4.95
CA TYR A 56 -0.83 -20.14 4.50
C TYR A 56 -1.24 -20.69 3.13
N VAL A 57 -0.35 -20.64 2.14
CA VAL A 57 -0.69 -20.90 0.72
C VAL A 57 0.37 -21.77 0.06
N ARG A 58 -0.04 -22.68 -0.84
CA ARG A 58 0.87 -23.48 -1.67
C ARG A 58 1.32 -22.72 -2.90
N ASN A 59 2.48 -23.08 -3.44
CA ASN A 59 3.05 -22.41 -4.59
C ASN A 59 2.18 -22.49 -5.85
N GLU A 60 1.47 -23.60 -6.05
CA GLU A 60 0.56 -23.79 -7.19
C GLU A 60 -0.64 -22.82 -7.16
N ASP A 61 -1.02 -22.31 -5.99
CA ASP A 61 -2.20 -21.45 -5.80
C ASP A 61 -1.87 -19.95 -5.87
N ILE A 62 -0.59 -19.56 -5.85
CA ILE A 62 -0.16 -18.15 -5.75
C ILE A 62 -0.57 -17.31 -6.96
N GLU A 63 -0.50 -17.85 -8.17
CA GLU A 63 -0.84 -17.11 -9.39
C GLU A 63 -2.35 -16.80 -9.45
N GLU A 64 -3.19 -17.77 -9.09
CA GLU A 64 -4.63 -17.55 -9.04
C GLU A 64 -5.01 -16.57 -7.92
N LEU A 65 -4.39 -16.70 -6.74
CA LEU A 65 -4.55 -15.77 -5.63
C LEU A 65 -4.22 -14.32 -6.05
N ASP A 66 -3.10 -14.09 -6.75
CA ASP A 66 -2.72 -12.76 -7.25
C ASP A 66 -3.79 -12.15 -8.17
N LEU A 67 -4.34 -12.95 -9.09
CA LEU A 67 -5.41 -12.50 -9.99
C LEU A 67 -6.69 -12.15 -9.24
N LYS A 68 -7.09 -12.95 -8.25
CA LYS A 68 -8.28 -12.69 -7.41
C LYS A 68 -8.12 -11.41 -6.61
N LEU A 69 -6.96 -11.21 -5.96
CA LEU A 69 -6.68 -10.03 -5.16
C LEU A 69 -6.64 -8.75 -6.01
N LYS A 70 -6.04 -8.81 -7.20
CA LYS A 70 -6.03 -7.68 -8.16
C LYS A 70 -7.41 -7.36 -8.75
N GLY A 71 -8.31 -8.34 -8.78
CA GLY A 71 -9.69 -8.16 -9.26
C GLY A 71 -10.64 -7.50 -8.27
N LEU A 72 -10.25 -7.35 -6.99
CA LEU A 72 -11.08 -6.72 -5.97
C LEU A 72 -11.15 -5.18 -6.13
N PRO A 73 -12.25 -4.53 -5.69
CA PRO A 73 -12.37 -3.07 -5.68
C PRO A 73 -11.35 -2.38 -4.77
N GLY A 74 -10.34 -1.76 -5.36
CA GLY A 74 -9.22 -1.14 -4.63
C GLY A 74 -7.93 -1.33 -5.40
N ASN A 75 -6.81 -1.30 -4.70
CA ASN A 75 -5.52 -1.60 -5.30
C ASN A 75 -4.73 -2.59 -4.43
N PHE A 76 -4.23 -3.65 -5.08
CA PHE A 76 -3.38 -4.65 -4.47
C PHE A 76 -1.97 -4.63 -5.10
N ARG A 77 -0.93 -4.75 -4.26
CA ARG A 77 0.44 -4.98 -4.72
C ARG A 77 1.22 -5.88 -3.77
N TRP A 78 1.98 -6.80 -4.34
CA TRP A 78 3.03 -7.52 -3.61
C TRP A 78 4.19 -6.59 -3.26
N CYS A 79 4.71 -6.73 -2.04
CA CYS A 79 5.80 -5.93 -1.53
C CYS A 79 6.67 -6.70 -0.54
N THR A 80 7.91 -6.27 -0.42
CA THR A 80 8.76 -6.50 0.74
C THR A 80 8.60 -5.34 1.73
N TYR A 81 8.36 -5.67 3.00
CA TYR A 81 8.31 -4.66 4.04
C TYR A 81 9.72 -4.22 4.43
N LYS A 82 10.09 -3.02 3.99
CA LYS A 82 11.18 -2.24 4.58
C LYS A 82 10.59 -0.95 5.11
N HIS A 83 10.43 -0.89 6.43
CA HIS A 83 9.93 0.31 7.07
C HIS A 83 10.94 1.43 6.93
N TRP A 84 10.49 2.55 6.37
CA TRP A 84 11.18 3.82 6.48
C TRP A 84 10.16 4.93 6.54
N HIS A 85 10.55 6.03 7.16
CA HIS A 85 9.71 7.19 7.41
C HIS A 85 10.35 8.42 6.77
N THR A 86 9.53 9.30 6.19
CA THR A 86 9.96 10.61 5.71
C THR A 86 8.93 11.66 6.04
N THR A 87 9.39 12.89 6.18
CA THR A 87 8.54 14.04 6.46
C THR A 87 8.86 15.18 5.50
N ALA A 88 7.84 15.87 5.02
CA ALA A 88 7.99 17.11 4.25
C ALA A 88 7.16 18.21 4.89
N VAL A 89 7.67 19.44 4.88
CA VAL A 89 6.90 20.63 5.29
C VAL A 89 6.58 21.44 4.05
N ILE A 90 5.29 21.71 3.82
CA ILE A 90 4.78 22.47 2.67
C ILE A 90 3.74 23.46 3.20
N ASN A 91 3.97 24.76 2.98
CA ASN A 91 3.12 25.84 3.46
C ASN A 91 2.81 25.72 4.98
N ASP A 92 3.85 25.54 5.78
CA ASP A 92 3.79 25.37 7.25
C ASP A 92 3.03 24.13 7.77
N VAL A 93 2.53 23.27 6.87
CA VAL A 93 1.93 21.97 7.22
C VAL A 93 3.00 20.87 7.13
N LYS A 94 3.12 20.05 8.18
CA LYS A 94 4.00 18.88 8.21
C LYS A 94 3.26 17.65 7.69
N TYR A 95 3.81 17.02 6.66
CA TYR A 95 3.32 15.79 6.06
C TYR A 95 4.26 14.65 6.44
N GLU A 96 3.71 13.50 6.79
CA GLU A 96 4.45 12.27 7.12
C GLU A 96 4.09 11.16 6.14
N ALA A 97 5.07 10.34 5.78
CA ALA A 97 4.87 9.20 4.91
C ALA A 97 5.75 8.03 5.31
N PHE A 98 5.17 6.83 5.16
CA PHE A 98 5.83 5.56 5.37
C PHE A 98 6.07 4.86 4.05
N GLY A 99 7.22 4.21 3.95
CA GLY A 99 7.63 3.52 2.76
C GLY A 99 7.48 2.01 2.84
N LYS A 100 7.13 1.40 1.71
CA LYS A 100 7.24 -0.05 1.44
C LYS A 100 7.97 -0.28 0.12
N GLU A 101 8.53 -1.46 -0.14
CA GLU A 101 9.28 -1.73 -1.37
C GLU A 101 8.56 -2.83 -2.15
N THR A 102 8.13 -2.59 -3.39
CA THR A 102 7.54 -3.60 -4.27
C THR A 102 8.54 -4.71 -4.60
N LEU A 103 8.07 -5.86 -5.09
CA LEU A 103 8.97 -6.93 -5.55
C LEU A 103 9.89 -6.50 -6.71
N ASP A 104 9.45 -5.54 -7.52
CA ASP A 104 10.22 -4.96 -8.63
C ASP A 104 11.28 -3.94 -8.15
N GLY A 105 11.38 -3.71 -6.84
CA GLY A 105 12.32 -2.78 -6.22
C GLY A 105 11.89 -1.31 -6.33
N GLU A 106 10.66 -1.03 -6.77
CA GLU A 106 10.07 0.31 -6.68
C GLU A 106 9.67 0.58 -5.23
N ARG A 107 9.87 1.80 -4.73
CA ARG A 107 9.40 2.17 -3.38
C ARG A 107 8.05 2.82 -3.45
N LEU A 108 7.18 2.39 -2.56
CA LEU A 108 5.84 2.87 -2.38
C LEU A 108 5.78 3.83 -1.20
N LEU A 109 5.29 5.05 -1.38
CA LEU A 109 4.92 5.92 -0.26
C LEU A 109 3.45 5.75 0.08
N ILE A 110 3.18 5.57 1.37
CA ILE A 110 1.85 5.60 1.96
C ILE A 110 1.80 6.82 2.85
N LEU A 111 0.81 7.69 2.61
CA LEU A 111 0.48 8.77 3.53
C LEU A 111 -0.22 8.19 4.75
N GLU A 112 0.38 8.39 5.92
CA GLU A 112 -0.29 8.17 7.20
C GLU A 112 -0.39 9.51 7.91
N ASP A 113 -1.59 9.86 8.35
CA ASP A 113 -1.86 11.09 9.08
C ASP A 113 -2.17 10.74 10.53
N TYR A 114 -1.22 11.00 11.43
CA TYR A 114 -1.40 10.83 12.87
C TYR A 114 -1.90 12.12 13.56
N THR A 115 -2.04 13.23 12.83
CA THR A 115 -2.41 14.54 13.41
C THR A 115 -3.85 14.93 13.10
N GLY A 116 -4.48 14.33 12.08
CA GLY A 116 -5.84 14.62 11.64
C GLY A 116 -5.96 15.90 10.81
N GLU A 117 -4.84 16.59 10.58
CA GLU A 117 -4.75 17.84 9.82
C GLU A 117 -4.66 17.60 8.30
N LEU A 118 -4.45 16.34 7.87
CA LEU A 118 -4.31 15.95 6.46
C LEU A 118 -5.58 15.28 5.90
N ASN A 119 -6.71 15.36 6.61
CA ASN A 119 -7.98 14.79 6.18
C ASN A 119 -8.42 15.26 4.79
N ASP A 120 -8.26 16.54 4.47
CA ASP A 120 -8.61 17.07 3.14
C ASP A 120 -7.70 16.50 2.04
N LEU A 121 -6.41 16.33 2.31
CA LEU A 121 -5.49 15.71 1.37
C LEU A 121 -5.81 14.22 1.19
N ARG A 122 -6.17 13.50 2.27
CA ARG A 122 -6.63 12.11 2.19
C ARG A 122 -7.89 11.98 1.34
N LEU A 123 -8.87 12.86 1.53
CA LEU A 123 -10.07 12.92 0.68
C LEU A 123 -9.71 13.15 -0.78
N LYS A 124 -8.76 14.05 -1.07
CA LYS A 124 -8.26 14.26 -2.43
C LYS A 124 -7.63 12.99 -3.01
N VAL A 125 -6.71 12.35 -2.28
CA VAL A 125 -6.05 11.10 -2.70
C VAL A 125 -7.07 9.99 -2.96
N CYS A 126 -8.07 9.81 -2.10
CA CYS A 126 -9.12 8.80 -2.28
C CYS A 126 -9.87 8.92 -3.61
N ASN A 127 -10.05 10.14 -4.11
CA ASN A 127 -10.83 10.42 -5.30
C ASN A 127 -9.99 10.46 -6.59
N LEU A 128 -8.67 10.26 -6.48
CA LEU A 128 -7.81 10.17 -7.66
C LEU A 128 -8.02 8.87 -8.42
N PRO A 129 -7.69 8.85 -9.72
CA PRO A 129 -7.39 7.62 -10.44
C PRO A 129 -6.43 6.72 -9.66
N GLN A 130 -6.71 5.42 -9.66
CA GLN A 130 -5.96 4.38 -8.94
C GLN A 130 -4.44 4.51 -9.06
N HIS A 131 -3.92 4.77 -10.27
CA HIS A 131 -2.48 4.89 -10.50
C HIS A 131 -1.81 6.10 -9.82
N LEU A 132 -2.57 7.12 -9.41
CA LEU A 132 -2.08 8.32 -8.70
C LEU A 132 -2.21 8.23 -7.19
N GLN A 133 -2.97 7.24 -6.67
CA GLN A 133 -3.10 6.97 -5.24
C GLN A 133 -1.81 6.38 -4.64
N TRP A 134 -0.91 5.90 -5.50
CA TRP A 134 0.39 5.38 -5.14
C TRP A 134 1.47 6.40 -5.51
N VAL A 135 2.42 6.67 -4.61
CA VAL A 135 3.70 7.25 -5.03
C VAL A 135 4.68 6.12 -5.23
N THR A 136 5.04 5.89 -6.48
CA THR A 136 6.06 4.92 -6.85
C THR A 136 7.37 5.65 -7.14
N LEU A 137 8.35 5.52 -6.27
CA LEU A 137 9.72 5.96 -6.52
C LEU A 137 10.42 4.89 -7.38
N ARG A 138 10.53 5.18 -8.67
CA ARG A 138 11.35 4.37 -9.58
C ARG A 138 12.82 4.66 -9.37
N LYS A 139 13.66 3.65 -9.54
CA LYS A 139 15.12 3.83 -9.57
C LYS A 139 15.50 4.72 -10.76
N ASN A 140 16.53 5.52 -10.56
CA ASN A 140 17.22 6.21 -11.63
C ASN A 140 17.87 5.18 -12.57
N ILE A 141 18.22 5.61 -13.79
CA ILE A 141 18.89 4.76 -14.80
C ILE A 141 20.21 4.18 -14.26
N ASP A 142 20.88 4.91 -13.36
CA ASP A 142 22.11 4.50 -12.68
C ASP A 142 21.89 3.55 -11.48
N GLY A 143 20.65 3.14 -11.22
CA GLY A 143 20.28 2.25 -10.11
C GLY A 143 20.15 2.94 -8.75
N THR A 144 20.42 4.25 -8.66
CA THR A 144 20.21 5.02 -7.43
C THR A 144 18.73 5.30 -7.20
N TYR A 145 18.35 5.57 -5.94
CA TYR A 145 17.00 6.01 -5.64
C TYR A 145 16.93 7.54 -5.66
N PRO A 146 15.90 8.13 -6.28
CA PRO A 146 15.73 9.58 -6.24
C PRO A 146 15.44 10.05 -4.80
N ASN A 147 15.75 11.32 -4.51
CA ASN A 147 15.63 11.88 -3.16
C ASN A 147 14.19 11.74 -2.64
N ARG A 148 14.02 10.97 -1.56
CA ARG A 148 12.70 10.61 -1.02
C ARG A 148 11.89 11.84 -0.59
N GLN A 149 12.54 12.82 0.03
CA GLN A 149 11.87 14.00 0.55
C GLN A 149 11.43 14.95 -0.58
N GLU A 150 12.28 15.11 -1.61
CA GLU A 150 11.95 15.93 -2.78
C GLU A 150 10.83 15.31 -3.62
N ASN A 151 10.85 13.99 -3.81
CA ASN A 151 9.77 13.29 -4.53
C ASN A 151 8.46 13.34 -3.75
N PHE A 152 8.52 13.11 -2.43
CA PHE A 152 7.35 13.23 -1.59
C PHE A 152 6.78 14.66 -1.67
N ARG A 153 7.64 15.68 -1.59
CA ARG A 153 7.23 17.07 -1.77
C ARG A 153 6.65 17.35 -3.16
N SER A 154 7.25 16.81 -4.23
CA SER A 154 6.74 17.00 -5.60
C SER A 154 5.35 16.40 -5.76
N TRP A 155 5.18 15.16 -5.30
CA TRP A 155 3.89 14.47 -5.36
C TRP A 155 2.81 15.20 -4.55
N ILE A 156 3.10 15.66 -3.33
CA ILE A 156 2.14 16.47 -2.55
C ILE A 156 1.80 17.77 -3.29
N ASN A 157 2.78 18.45 -3.90
CA ASN A 157 2.50 19.66 -4.65
C ASN A 157 1.67 19.42 -5.92
N GLU A 158 1.85 18.30 -6.60
CA GLU A 158 0.98 17.88 -7.71
C GLU A 158 -0.44 17.64 -7.19
N MET A 159 -0.57 16.96 -6.06
CA MET A 159 -1.85 16.69 -5.40
C MET A 159 -2.59 17.94 -4.93
N LEU A 160 -1.88 18.96 -4.46
CA LEU A 160 -2.48 20.22 -4.03
C LEU A 160 -2.98 21.08 -5.21
N LYS A 161 -2.46 20.86 -6.42
CA LYS A 161 -2.87 21.57 -7.64
C LYS A 161 -4.09 20.96 -8.34
N LEU A 162 -4.40 19.69 -8.03
CA LEU A 162 -5.61 18.98 -8.45
C LEU A 162 -6.79 19.34 -7.52
#